data_AF-A0A7C3H2J2-F1
#
_entry.id   AF-A0A7C3H2J2-F1
#
_cell.length_a   1.000
_cell.length_b   1.000
_cell.length_c   1.000
_cell.angle_alpha   90.00
_cell.angle_beta   90.00
_cell.angle_gamma   90.00
#
_symmetry.space_group_name_H-M   'P 1'
#
loop_
_entity.id
_entity.type
_entity.pdbx_description
1 polymer ?
#
loop_
_entity_poly.entity_id
_entity_poly.type
_entity_poly.pdbx_seq_one_letter_code
_entity_poly.pdbx_strand_id
1 'polypeptide(L)'
;MVADDLAWTVAAPRQGHQHGTGPLPGGKPVTRRILLCVTGLSPQVVTETLYALAHRQWIPTEIHVITTAEGKRRAELALLSGDPGWFHRLRKDLDLPPIAFDARHIHCIEGADGRALDDIRTPDDNEHAADVITEQVRRLTEDPETELHVSIAGGRKTMGFYLGYALSLFGRPQDRLSHVLVSEPFESSWEFFYPTPYSRVIGIRNQSLADTRDAEVTLAEIPFVRMRDGLDEGLLRNGARFSELVAAAQQAVLDPTLAIDLECQSIEAGAQRVRLPPRLLAFYSLFARRRLEEKQPLTAPDKNVPDPAWAERFLNEYRRIRGGELDDIERTERALANGMDGDYFSECKSKLHRILQQKLGGAAKRYLIDDGGERPRRYSLSLPRDAVCYRKLADRPGPADGGDNTDIEENGGDDEAPT
;
A
#
# COMPACT_ATOMS: atom_id res chain seq x y z
N MET A 1 1.40 38.94 32.36
CA MET A 1 1.54 38.49 30.96
C MET A 1 0.58 37.35 30.79
N VAL A 2 -0.63 37.70 30.36
CA VAL A 2 -1.79 36.83 30.23
C VAL A 2 -1.67 36.14 28.86
N ALA A 3 -1.84 34.82 28.83
CA ALA A 3 -1.91 34.05 27.60
C ALA A 3 -3.40 33.94 27.24
N ASP A 4 -3.77 34.49 26.08
CA ASP A 4 -5.14 34.51 25.57
C ASP A 4 -5.58 33.12 25.10
N ASP A 5 -6.70 32.68 25.68
CA ASP A 5 -7.60 31.65 25.18
C ASP A 5 -8.28 32.14 23.88
N LEU A 6 -8.12 31.39 22.79
CA LEU A 6 -8.93 31.57 21.57
C LEU A 6 -9.93 30.42 21.45
N ALA A 7 -10.96 30.46 22.30
CA ALA A 7 -12.20 29.73 22.12
C ALA A 7 -13.02 30.41 21.00
N TRP A 8 -13.28 29.68 19.91
CA TRP A 8 -14.20 30.14 18.87
C TRP A 8 -15.63 29.76 19.25
N THR A 9 -16.36 30.72 19.85
CA THR A 9 -17.82 30.65 20.02
C THR A 9 -18.49 31.12 18.72
N VAL A 10 -19.18 30.23 18.00
CA VAL A 10 -19.96 30.62 16.82
C VAL A 10 -21.40 30.93 17.25
N ALA A 11 -21.73 32.22 17.25
CA ALA A 11 -23.10 32.71 17.40
C ALA A 11 -23.87 32.59 16.08
N ALA A 12 -25.13 32.15 16.15
CA ALA A 12 -26.03 32.00 15.01
C ALA A 12 -26.36 33.35 14.32
N PRO A 13 -26.38 33.44 12.97
CA PRO A 13 -26.92 34.61 12.30
C PRO A 13 -28.45 34.51 12.14
N ARG A 14 -29.07 35.67 12.36
CA ARG A 14 -30.51 35.95 12.30
C ARG A 14 -31.07 35.84 10.88
N GLN A 15 -32.35 35.47 10.82
CA GLN A 15 -33.17 35.36 9.61
C GLN A 15 -33.25 36.67 8.81
N GLY A 16 -33.13 36.55 7.48
CA GLY A 16 -33.52 37.58 6.51
C GLY A 16 -33.94 36.91 5.20
N HIS A 17 -35.22 37.00 4.87
CA HIS A 17 -35.78 36.56 3.58
C HIS A 17 -35.30 37.45 2.43
N GLN A 18 -34.97 36.85 1.28
CA GLN A 18 -35.34 37.38 -0.04
C GLN A 18 -35.25 36.28 -1.12
N HIS A 19 -36.30 36.21 -1.94
CA HIS A 19 -36.47 35.31 -3.08
C HIS A 19 -35.51 35.63 -4.23
N GLY A 20 -34.99 34.58 -4.88
CA GLY A 20 -34.30 34.67 -6.17
C GLY A 20 -34.22 33.30 -6.84
N THR A 21 -35.19 32.99 -7.69
CA THR A 21 -35.21 31.79 -8.53
C THR A 21 -34.42 32.03 -9.81
N GLY A 22 -33.29 31.33 -9.97
CA GLY A 22 -32.54 31.22 -11.22
C GLY A 22 -31.47 30.13 -11.10
N PRO A 23 -31.28 29.23 -12.07
CA PRO A 23 -30.26 28.18 -11.98
C PRO A 23 -28.87 28.82 -12.15
N LEU A 24 -27.99 28.65 -11.16
CA LEU A 24 -26.58 29.02 -11.28
C LEU A 24 -25.87 28.05 -12.25
N PRO A 25 -25.17 28.54 -13.28
CA PRO A 25 -24.46 27.69 -14.24
C PRO A 25 -23.09 27.26 -13.67
N GLY A 26 -22.75 25.98 -13.84
CA GLY A 26 -21.38 25.49 -13.62
C GLY A 26 -21.12 24.80 -12.28
N GLY A 27 -22.00 23.88 -11.86
CA GLY A 27 -21.61 22.93 -10.82
C GLY A 27 -20.49 22.03 -11.34
N LYS A 28 -19.29 22.13 -10.74
CA LYS A 28 -18.28 21.07 -10.86
C LYS A 28 -18.98 19.73 -10.55
N PRO A 29 -18.68 18.64 -11.29
CA PRO A 29 -19.25 17.34 -10.98
C PRO A 29 -19.01 17.05 -9.50
N VAL A 30 -20.07 16.61 -8.79
CA VAL A 30 -19.99 16.28 -7.37
C VAL A 30 -18.92 15.20 -7.24
N THR A 31 -17.77 15.57 -6.69
CA THR A 31 -16.69 14.63 -6.35
C THR A 31 -17.32 13.53 -5.50
N ARG A 32 -17.20 12.28 -5.96
CA ARG A 32 -17.75 11.13 -5.27
C ARG A 32 -17.02 10.98 -3.94
N ARG A 33 -17.74 11.17 -2.83
CA ARG A 33 -17.20 11.20 -1.46
C ARG A 33 -17.54 9.92 -0.74
N ILE A 34 -16.52 9.27 -0.21
CA ILE A 34 -16.60 7.92 0.33
C ILE A 34 -16.23 7.99 1.81
N LEU A 35 -17.14 7.60 2.70
CA LEU A 35 -16.82 7.37 4.10
C LEU A 35 -16.51 5.87 4.29
N LEU A 36 -15.30 5.55 4.73
CA LEU A 36 -14.89 4.19 5.08
C LEU A 36 -14.67 4.08 6.59
N CYS A 37 -15.40 3.18 7.24
CA CYS A 37 -15.27 2.91 8.66
C CYS A 37 -14.83 1.47 8.89
N VAL A 38 -13.95 1.26 9.87
CA VAL A 38 -13.84 -0.05 10.54
C VAL A 38 -14.78 -0.10 11.73
N THR A 39 -15.51 -1.19 11.89
CA THR A 39 -16.42 -1.38 13.02
C THR A 39 -16.17 -2.69 13.72
N GLY A 40 -16.30 -2.66 15.05
CA GLY A 40 -16.30 -3.86 15.89
C GLY A 40 -17.72 -4.21 16.26
N LEU A 41 -17.92 -4.48 17.55
CA LEU A 41 -19.24 -4.75 18.10
C LEU A 41 -20.14 -3.50 18.23
N SER A 42 -19.56 -2.31 18.06
CA SER A 42 -20.24 -1.01 18.17
C SER A 42 -20.43 -0.35 16.81
N PRO A 43 -21.56 -0.55 16.11
CA PRO A 43 -21.86 0.12 14.85
C PRO A 43 -22.16 1.62 14.99
N GLN A 44 -22.37 2.12 16.22
CA GLN A 44 -22.62 3.53 16.55
C GLN A 44 -21.57 4.48 15.93
N VAL A 45 -20.32 4.04 15.88
CA VAL A 45 -19.19 4.84 15.34
C VAL A 45 -19.43 5.32 13.91
N VAL A 46 -20.26 4.61 13.13
CA VAL A 46 -20.64 5.00 11.77
C VAL A 46 -21.52 6.26 11.80
N THR A 47 -22.55 6.27 12.64
CA THR A 47 -23.47 7.41 12.77
C THR A 47 -22.83 8.58 13.51
N GLU A 48 -22.00 8.33 14.50
CA GLU A 48 -21.22 9.36 15.21
C GLU A 48 -20.28 10.08 14.23
N THR A 49 -19.55 9.31 13.40
CA THR A 49 -18.65 9.87 12.39
C THR A 49 -19.43 10.65 11.33
N LEU A 50 -20.52 10.08 10.79
CA LEU A 50 -21.35 10.76 9.79
C LEU A 50 -21.95 12.05 10.34
N TYR A 51 -22.44 12.05 11.58
CA TYR A 51 -22.95 13.24 12.26
C TYR A 51 -21.88 14.33 12.31
N ALA A 52 -20.67 14.00 12.78
CA ALA A 52 -19.60 14.99 12.92
C ALA A 52 -19.14 15.54 11.55
N LEU A 53 -19.10 14.70 10.52
CA LEU A 53 -18.78 15.10 9.15
C LEU A 53 -19.83 16.02 8.53
N ALA A 54 -21.12 15.70 8.72
CA ALA A 54 -22.22 16.52 8.25
C ALA A 54 -22.17 17.95 8.85
N HIS A 55 -21.81 18.07 10.13
CA HIS A 55 -21.61 19.36 10.80
C HIS A 55 -20.42 20.16 10.23
N ARG A 56 -19.44 19.47 9.65
CA ARG A 56 -18.33 20.07 8.89
C ARG A 56 -18.65 20.30 7.41
N GLN A 57 -19.91 20.13 7.01
CA GLN A 57 -20.38 20.26 5.62
C GLN A 57 -19.73 19.26 4.65
N TRP A 58 -19.20 18.15 5.18
CA TRP A 58 -18.69 17.04 4.38
C TRP A 58 -19.70 15.90 4.45
N ILE A 59 -20.46 15.71 3.37
CA ILE A 59 -21.50 14.66 3.29
C ILE A 59 -21.04 13.61 2.28
N PRO A 60 -20.90 12.33 2.67
CA PRO A 60 -20.52 11.27 1.75
C PRO A 60 -21.65 10.97 0.76
N THR A 61 -21.28 10.58 -0.46
CA THR A 61 -22.20 9.98 -1.43
C THR A 61 -22.42 8.50 -1.16
N GLU A 62 -21.46 7.83 -0.51
CA GLU A 62 -21.56 6.43 -0.10
C GLU A 62 -20.77 6.14 1.18
N ILE A 63 -21.20 5.11 1.91
CA ILE A 63 -20.55 4.65 3.14
C ILE A 63 -20.17 3.19 2.98
N HIS A 64 -18.95 2.83 3.36
CA HIS A 64 -18.48 1.46 3.46
C HIS A 64 -18.06 1.13 4.88
N VAL A 65 -18.31 -0.11 5.30
CA VAL A 65 -17.94 -0.63 6.62
C VAL A 65 -17.14 -1.90 6.44
N ILE A 66 -15.99 -2.01 7.13
CA ILE A 66 -15.21 -3.25 7.21
C ILE A 66 -15.33 -3.81 8.63
N THR A 67 -15.74 -5.08 8.74
CA THR A 67 -16.04 -5.69 10.04
C THR A 67 -16.00 -7.23 10.00
N THR A 68 -16.24 -7.89 11.13
CA THR A 68 -16.39 -9.36 11.22
C THR A 68 -17.83 -9.78 10.94
N ALA A 69 -18.12 -11.08 10.85
CA ALA A 69 -19.48 -11.58 10.61
C ALA A 69 -20.48 -11.10 11.67
N GLU A 70 -20.10 -11.13 12.95
CA GLU A 70 -20.92 -10.61 14.04
C GLU A 70 -21.10 -9.09 13.96
N GLY A 71 -20.03 -8.35 13.65
CA GLY A 71 -20.12 -6.91 13.47
C GLY A 71 -21.03 -6.52 12.30
N LYS A 72 -21.03 -7.28 11.20
CA LYS A 72 -21.94 -7.09 10.07
C LYS A 72 -23.39 -7.28 10.49
N ARG A 73 -23.70 -8.37 11.18
CA ARG A 73 -25.06 -8.63 11.71
C ARG A 73 -25.55 -7.47 12.58
N ARG A 74 -24.70 -6.94 13.47
CA ARG A 74 -25.05 -5.79 14.31
C ARG A 74 -25.24 -4.51 13.51
N ALA A 75 -24.38 -4.24 12.54
CA ALA A 75 -24.51 -3.06 11.69
C ALA A 75 -25.81 -3.10 10.86
N GLU A 76 -26.17 -4.25 10.28
CA GLU A 76 -27.42 -4.43 9.55
C GLU A 76 -28.64 -4.20 10.45
N LEU A 77 -28.65 -4.82 11.63
CA LEU A 77 -29.77 -4.69 12.58
C LEU A 77 -29.88 -3.29 13.18
N ALA A 78 -28.77 -2.64 13.53
CA ALA A 78 -28.79 -1.35 14.21
C ALA A 78 -28.93 -0.17 13.24
N LEU A 79 -28.27 -0.24 12.08
CA LEU A 79 -28.16 0.89 11.15
C LEU A 79 -29.15 0.78 9.98
N LEU A 80 -29.32 -0.41 9.39
CA LEU A 80 -30.00 -0.57 8.10
C LEU A 80 -31.44 -1.07 8.20
N SER A 81 -31.85 -1.66 9.33
CA SER A 81 -33.21 -2.14 9.58
C SER A 81 -34.25 -1.02 9.49
N GLY A 82 -35.53 -1.38 9.37
CA GLY A 82 -36.62 -0.39 9.47
C GLY A 82 -36.76 0.19 10.89
N ASP A 83 -36.46 -0.62 11.90
CA ASP A 83 -36.42 -0.25 13.31
C ASP A 83 -35.35 -1.13 14.02
N PRO A 84 -34.32 -0.55 14.67
CA PRO A 84 -34.14 0.89 14.91
C PRO A 84 -33.68 1.73 13.70
N GLY A 85 -32.96 1.17 12.72
CA GLY A 85 -32.60 1.88 11.49
C GLY A 85 -31.87 3.22 11.69
N TRP A 86 -30.87 3.27 12.59
CA TRP A 86 -30.28 4.53 13.06
C TRP A 86 -29.60 5.36 11.98
N PHE A 87 -29.09 4.73 10.91
CA PHE A 87 -28.57 5.48 9.77
C PHE A 87 -29.69 6.24 9.03
N HIS A 88 -30.82 5.58 8.79
CA HIS A 88 -31.98 6.22 8.14
C HIS A 88 -32.56 7.35 9.00
N ARG A 89 -32.57 7.17 10.33
CA ARG A 89 -32.98 8.22 11.28
C ARG A 89 -32.04 9.43 11.22
N LEU A 90 -30.73 9.22 11.32
CA LEU A 90 -29.74 10.29 11.22
C LEU A 90 -29.89 11.08 9.90
N ARG A 91 -30.05 10.38 8.78
CA ARG A 91 -30.26 11.01 7.47
C ARG A 91 -31.49 11.91 7.46
N LYS A 92 -32.60 11.45 8.07
CA LYS A 92 -33.85 12.20 8.16
C LYS A 92 -33.72 13.39 9.12
N ASP A 93 -33.10 13.18 10.27
CA ASP A 93 -32.98 14.19 11.32
C ASP A 93 -32.12 15.38 10.89
N LEU A 94 -31.09 15.14 10.08
CA LEU A 94 -30.21 16.17 9.54
C LEU A 94 -30.54 16.61 8.10
N ASP A 95 -31.66 16.13 7.53
CA ASP A 95 -32.06 16.37 6.13
C ASP A 95 -30.93 16.10 5.12
N LEU A 96 -30.19 15.01 5.32
CA LEU A 96 -29.08 14.66 4.46
C LEU A 96 -29.58 14.15 3.10
N PRO A 97 -28.86 14.46 2.00
CA PRO A 97 -29.16 13.90 0.69
C PRO A 97 -29.07 12.37 0.68
N PRO A 98 -29.52 11.69 -0.39
CA PRO A 98 -29.32 10.26 -0.53
C PRO A 98 -27.84 9.87 -0.42
N ILE A 99 -27.56 8.88 0.44
CA ILE A 99 -26.24 8.29 0.63
C ILE A 99 -26.38 6.80 0.35
N ALA A 100 -25.55 6.26 -0.54
CA ALA A 100 -25.53 4.82 -0.82
C ALA A 100 -24.94 4.07 0.38
N PHE A 101 -25.79 3.35 1.10
CA PHE A 101 -25.39 2.48 2.21
C PHE A 101 -26.43 1.39 2.41
N ASP A 102 -26.05 0.16 2.05
CA ASP A 102 -26.84 -1.05 2.21
C ASP A 102 -25.93 -2.23 2.56
N ALA A 103 -26.49 -3.45 2.71
CA ALA A 103 -25.73 -4.63 3.13
C ALA A 103 -24.54 -4.99 2.21
N ARG A 104 -24.52 -4.55 0.95
CA ARG A 104 -23.42 -4.76 0.00
C ARG A 104 -22.20 -3.87 0.31
N HIS A 105 -22.42 -2.82 1.09
CA HIS A 105 -21.36 -1.90 1.51
C HIS A 105 -20.73 -2.31 2.85
N ILE A 106 -21.22 -3.39 3.47
CA ILE A 106 -20.65 -3.98 4.68
C ILE A 106 -19.79 -5.19 4.29
N HIS A 107 -18.48 -4.97 4.29
CA HIS A 107 -17.44 -5.91 3.90
C HIS A 107 -17.02 -6.74 5.11
N CYS A 108 -17.24 -8.05 5.04
CA CYS A 108 -16.74 -8.97 6.07
C CYS A 108 -15.27 -9.27 5.84
N ILE A 109 -14.53 -9.37 6.94
CA ILE A 109 -13.19 -9.97 6.93
C ILE A 109 -13.35 -11.48 6.80
N GLU A 110 -12.66 -12.04 5.82
CA GLU A 110 -12.66 -13.47 5.51
C GLU A 110 -11.36 -14.11 5.98
N GLY A 111 -11.42 -15.36 6.44
CA GLY A 111 -10.25 -16.15 6.80
C GLY A 111 -9.63 -16.87 5.60
N ALA A 112 -8.65 -17.73 5.87
CA ALA A 112 -7.92 -18.50 4.85
C ALA A 112 -8.82 -19.42 4.00
N ASP A 113 -9.95 -19.86 4.54
CA ASP A 113 -10.93 -20.71 3.85
C ASP A 113 -11.97 -19.90 3.05
N GLY A 114 -11.81 -18.56 2.98
CA GLY A 114 -12.75 -17.64 2.33
C GLY A 114 -14.06 -17.46 3.10
N ARG A 115 -14.18 -17.96 4.33
CA ARG A 115 -15.37 -17.75 5.16
C ARG A 115 -15.20 -16.50 6.00
N ALA A 116 -16.31 -15.78 6.21
CA ALA A 116 -16.34 -14.63 7.10
C ALA A 116 -15.94 -15.04 8.52
N LEU A 117 -14.98 -14.34 9.11
CA LEU A 117 -14.54 -14.56 10.48
C LEU A 117 -15.60 -14.04 11.44
N ASP A 118 -15.97 -14.82 12.45
CA ASP A 118 -16.84 -14.34 13.53
C ASP A 118 -16.14 -13.25 14.35
N ASP A 119 -14.84 -13.42 14.58
CA ASP A 119 -13.98 -12.54 15.36
C ASP A 119 -12.50 -12.73 14.95
N ILE A 120 -11.63 -11.75 15.21
CA ILE A 120 -10.19 -11.80 14.88
C ILE A 120 -9.41 -12.15 16.14
N ARG A 121 -8.95 -13.39 16.28
CA ARG A 121 -8.35 -13.89 17.53
C ARG A 121 -6.93 -14.40 17.38
N THR A 122 -6.55 -14.82 16.17
CA THR A 122 -5.25 -15.42 15.89
C THR A 122 -4.34 -14.46 15.10
N PRO A 123 -3.02 -14.72 15.03
CA PRO A 123 -2.13 -14.02 14.11
C PRO A 123 -2.59 -14.13 12.66
N ASP A 124 -2.99 -15.33 12.22
CA ASP A 124 -3.49 -15.57 10.86
C ASP A 124 -4.74 -14.73 10.57
N ASP A 125 -5.69 -14.64 11.50
CA ASP A 125 -6.86 -13.76 11.35
C ASP A 125 -6.46 -12.30 11.15
N ASN A 126 -5.41 -11.84 11.85
CA ASN A 126 -4.92 -10.46 11.71
C ASN A 126 -4.24 -10.24 10.35
N GLU A 127 -3.54 -11.23 9.80
CA GLU A 127 -2.95 -11.13 8.46
C GLU A 127 -4.06 -11.01 7.40
N HIS A 128 -5.10 -11.84 7.49
CA HIS A 128 -6.24 -11.75 6.58
C HIS A 128 -7.01 -10.43 6.74
N ALA A 129 -7.19 -9.95 7.97
CA ALA A 129 -7.77 -8.63 8.22
C ALA A 129 -6.95 -7.53 7.57
N ALA A 130 -5.62 -7.59 7.65
CA ALA A 130 -4.72 -6.64 7.01
C ALA A 130 -4.90 -6.64 5.49
N ASP A 131 -4.93 -7.82 4.86
CA ASP A 131 -5.10 -7.96 3.41
C ASP A 131 -6.45 -7.42 2.94
N VAL A 132 -7.55 -7.78 3.61
CA VAL A 132 -8.90 -7.30 3.25
C VAL A 132 -8.99 -5.78 3.40
N ILE A 133 -8.51 -5.21 4.52
CA ILE A 133 -8.55 -3.77 4.74
C ILE A 133 -7.73 -3.04 3.67
N THR A 134 -6.54 -3.57 3.38
CA THR A 134 -5.61 -2.99 2.40
C THR A 134 -6.20 -2.99 1.00
N GLU A 135 -6.80 -4.10 0.58
CA GLU A 135 -7.45 -4.22 -0.73
C GLU A 135 -8.66 -3.28 -0.86
N GLN A 136 -9.45 -3.11 0.19
CA GLN A 136 -10.57 -2.17 0.18
C GLN A 136 -10.11 -0.72 0.01
N VAL A 137 -9.08 -0.29 0.75
CA VAL A 137 -8.53 1.05 0.58
C VAL A 137 -7.94 1.24 -0.81
N ARG A 138 -7.22 0.24 -1.34
CA ARG A 138 -6.68 0.26 -2.71
C ARG A 138 -7.78 0.49 -3.75
N ARG A 139 -8.87 -0.30 -3.68
CA ARG A 139 -10.03 -0.16 -4.60
C ARG A 139 -10.72 1.20 -4.49
N LEU A 140 -10.98 1.66 -3.27
CA LEU A 140 -11.69 2.93 -3.05
C LEU A 140 -10.87 4.17 -3.44
N THR A 141 -9.55 4.01 -3.60
CA THR A 141 -8.62 5.06 -4.05
C THR A 141 -8.13 4.87 -5.50
N GLU A 142 -8.73 3.95 -6.26
CA GLU A 142 -8.36 3.67 -7.66
C GLU A 142 -8.81 4.80 -8.59
N ASP A 143 -10.05 5.28 -8.45
CA ASP A 143 -10.61 6.38 -9.24
C ASP A 143 -10.11 7.73 -8.71
N PRO A 144 -9.28 8.49 -9.46
CA PRO A 144 -8.69 9.74 -8.99
C PRO A 144 -9.71 10.85 -8.66
N GLU A 145 -10.94 10.74 -9.16
CA GLU A 145 -12.01 11.72 -8.97
C GLU A 145 -12.85 11.48 -7.70
N THR A 146 -12.47 10.51 -6.87
CA THR A 146 -13.07 10.28 -5.55
C THR A 146 -12.30 10.97 -4.44
N GLU A 147 -12.98 11.18 -3.31
CA GLU A 147 -12.38 11.61 -2.05
C GLU A 147 -12.76 10.60 -0.96
N LEU A 148 -11.76 9.99 -0.32
CA LEU A 148 -11.94 8.99 0.74
C LEU A 148 -11.70 9.62 2.11
N HIS A 149 -12.70 9.57 2.97
CA HIS A 149 -12.58 9.88 4.40
C HIS A 149 -12.63 8.60 5.21
N VAL A 150 -11.64 8.38 6.05
CA VAL A 150 -11.45 7.14 6.80
C VAL A 150 -11.63 7.37 8.30
N SER A 151 -12.39 6.49 8.97
CA SER A 151 -12.61 6.51 10.42
C SER A 151 -12.01 5.26 11.08
N ILE A 152 -11.09 5.47 12.03
CA ILE A 152 -10.41 4.40 12.78
C ILE A 152 -11.02 4.12 14.16
N ALA A 153 -12.18 4.70 14.46
CA ALA A 153 -12.76 4.71 15.81
C ALA A 153 -13.40 3.37 16.25
N GLY A 154 -13.46 2.36 15.38
CA GLY A 154 -14.13 1.08 15.67
C GLY A 154 -13.27 -0.15 15.37
N GLY A 155 -13.72 -1.30 15.85
CA GLY A 155 -13.08 -2.60 15.60
C GLY A 155 -12.07 -2.97 16.68
N ARG A 156 -11.33 -4.05 16.42
CA ARG A 156 -10.11 -4.33 17.19
C ARG A 156 -9.08 -3.27 16.86
N LYS A 157 -8.26 -2.87 17.85
CA LYS A 157 -7.24 -1.82 17.70
C LYS A 157 -6.33 -2.04 16.47
N THR A 158 -6.04 -3.30 16.14
CA THR A 158 -5.27 -3.68 14.95
C THR A 158 -5.94 -3.31 13.63
N MET A 159 -7.27 -3.35 13.54
CA MET A 159 -8.01 -2.94 12.34
C MET A 159 -7.82 -1.45 12.04
N GLY A 160 -7.90 -0.59 13.06
CA GLY A 160 -7.64 0.84 12.92
C GLY A 160 -6.20 1.13 12.49
N PHE A 161 -5.23 0.36 13.02
CA PHE A 161 -3.84 0.42 12.58
C PHE A 161 -3.68 0.07 11.09
N TYR A 162 -4.20 -1.09 10.66
CA TYR A 162 -4.11 -1.51 9.25
C TYR A 162 -4.82 -0.53 8.32
N LEU A 163 -5.95 0.01 8.74
CA LEU A 163 -6.69 0.98 7.94
C LEU A 163 -5.91 2.29 7.74
N GLY A 164 -5.34 2.84 8.82
CA GLY A 164 -4.48 4.03 8.74
C GLY A 164 -3.21 3.77 7.92
N TYR A 165 -2.65 2.56 8.02
CA TYR A 165 -1.43 2.22 7.29
C TYR A 165 -1.68 1.96 5.81
N ALA A 166 -2.77 1.27 5.45
CA ALA A 166 -3.24 1.14 4.08
C ALA A 166 -3.52 2.52 3.46
N LEU A 167 -4.12 3.44 4.22
CA LEU A 167 -4.29 4.82 3.77
C LEU A 167 -2.96 5.56 3.60
N SER A 168 -1.93 5.25 4.39
CA SER A 168 -0.59 5.80 4.18
C SER A 168 0.03 5.32 2.86
N LEU A 169 -0.22 4.06 2.48
CA LEU A 169 0.26 3.47 1.22
C LEU A 169 -0.52 3.98 0.00
N PHE A 170 -1.84 4.07 0.07
CA PHE A 170 -2.69 4.34 -1.09
C PHE A 170 -3.38 5.71 -1.08
N GLY A 171 -3.40 6.40 0.05
CA GLY A 171 -4.13 7.67 0.21
C GLY A 171 -3.54 8.80 -0.62
N ARG A 172 -4.42 9.54 -1.29
CA ARG A 172 -4.15 10.68 -2.17
C ARG A 172 -4.31 12.01 -1.44
N PRO A 173 -3.79 13.14 -1.95
CA PRO A 173 -3.80 14.42 -1.24
C PRO A 173 -5.16 14.86 -0.67
N GLN A 174 -6.27 14.52 -1.34
CA GLN A 174 -7.63 14.82 -0.89
C GLN A 174 -8.14 13.90 0.23
N ASP A 175 -7.58 12.68 0.38
CA ASP A 175 -8.09 11.69 1.32
C ASP A 175 -7.76 12.08 2.77
N ARG A 176 -8.63 11.71 3.73
CA ARG A 176 -8.57 12.14 5.13
C ARG A 176 -8.69 10.96 6.08
N LEU A 177 -8.07 11.10 7.26
CA LEU A 177 -8.10 10.12 8.35
C LEU A 177 -8.60 10.80 9.61
N SER A 178 -9.47 10.12 10.36
CA SER A 178 -10.03 10.69 11.58
C SER A 178 -10.39 9.65 12.63
N HIS A 179 -10.59 10.15 13.85
CA HIS A 179 -11.19 9.41 14.96
C HIS A 179 -12.31 10.27 15.56
N VAL A 180 -13.51 9.71 15.66
CA VAL A 180 -14.63 10.37 16.33
C VAL A 180 -14.51 10.22 17.85
N LEU A 181 -14.86 11.27 18.59
CA LEU A 181 -14.85 11.32 20.04
C LEU A 181 -16.25 11.74 20.49
N VAL A 182 -16.79 11.02 21.46
CA VAL A 182 -18.10 11.29 22.05
C VAL A 182 -17.88 11.70 23.50
N SER A 183 -18.55 12.75 23.96
CA SER A 183 -18.42 13.20 25.35
C SER A 183 -18.97 12.16 26.34
N GLU A 184 -18.43 12.15 27.55
CA GLU A 184 -19.10 11.51 28.68
C GLU A 184 -20.49 12.14 28.89
N PRO A 185 -21.50 11.36 29.34
CA PRO A 185 -21.46 9.94 29.67
C PRO A 185 -21.81 9.00 28.48
N PHE A 186 -21.86 9.52 27.26
CA PHE A 186 -22.45 8.82 26.11
C PHE A 186 -21.52 7.82 25.43
N GLU A 187 -20.20 8.04 25.46
CA GLU A 187 -19.18 7.23 24.76
C GLU A 187 -19.23 5.71 25.02
N SER A 188 -19.80 5.29 26.15
CA SER A 188 -19.88 3.89 26.54
C SER A 188 -21.30 3.31 26.51
N SER A 189 -22.28 4.10 26.05
CA SER A 189 -23.68 3.70 25.99
C SER A 189 -23.98 3.02 24.65
N TRP A 190 -24.56 1.82 24.73
CA TRP A 190 -25.06 1.12 23.55
C TRP A 190 -26.22 1.84 22.86
N GLU A 191 -26.97 2.67 23.60
CA GLU A 191 -28.17 3.34 23.10
C GLU A 191 -27.90 4.68 22.42
N PHE A 192 -26.67 5.20 22.49
CA PHE A 192 -26.27 6.46 21.86
C PHE A 192 -25.74 6.22 20.44
N PHE A 193 -26.25 6.94 19.44
CA PHE A 193 -25.80 6.81 18.04
C PHE A 193 -25.36 8.16 17.44
N TYR A 194 -25.98 9.25 17.87
CA TYR A 194 -25.63 10.63 17.55
C TYR A 194 -26.46 11.56 18.46
N PRO A 195 -26.08 12.84 18.59
CA PRO A 195 -26.91 13.84 19.26
C PRO A 195 -28.17 14.10 18.44
N THR A 196 -29.33 13.68 18.97
CA THR A 196 -30.60 13.87 18.27
C THR A 196 -31.05 15.33 18.36
N PRO A 197 -31.76 15.87 17.34
CA PRO A 197 -32.26 17.25 17.38
C PRO A 197 -33.47 17.41 18.32
N TYR A 198 -33.91 16.34 18.98
CA TYR A 198 -35.03 16.28 19.90
C TYR A 198 -34.61 15.60 21.20
N SER A 199 -35.42 15.71 22.26
CA SER A 199 -35.12 15.02 23.52
C SER A 199 -35.27 13.51 23.36
N ARG A 200 -34.22 12.77 23.70
CA ARG A 200 -34.24 11.31 23.82
C ARG A 200 -33.38 10.92 25.01
N VAL A 201 -34.05 10.54 26.09
CA VAL A 201 -33.40 10.07 27.31
C VAL A 201 -33.02 8.60 27.17
N ILE A 202 -31.78 8.27 27.48
CA ILE A 202 -31.24 6.89 27.48
C ILE A 202 -30.66 6.54 28.85
N GLY A 203 -30.56 5.24 29.11
CA GLY A 203 -29.81 4.74 30.26
C GLY A 203 -28.31 4.88 30.04
N ILE A 204 -27.59 5.31 31.08
CA ILE A 204 -26.12 5.32 31.12
C ILE A 204 -25.63 4.49 32.31
N ARG A 205 -24.31 4.30 32.40
CA ARG A 205 -23.69 3.56 33.51
C ARG A 205 -24.09 4.20 34.85
N ASN A 206 -24.22 3.38 35.89
CA ASN A 206 -24.64 3.77 37.25
C ASN A 206 -26.12 4.20 37.38
N GLN A 207 -27.01 3.71 36.51
CA GLN A 207 -28.46 3.96 36.56
C GLN A 207 -28.86 5.43 36.46
N SER A 208 -27.96 6.30 36.00
CA SER A 208 -28.31 7.67 35.64
C SER A 208 -28.97 7.73 34.26
N LEU A 209 -29.64 8.85 34.02
CA LEU A 209 -30.30 9.17 32.76
C LEU A 209 -29.58 10.35 32.11
N ALA A 210 -29.43 10.30 30.79
CA ALA A 210 -28.89 11.42 30.01
C ALA A 210 -29.71 11.60 28.74
N ASP A 211 -29.88 12.86 28.31
CA ASP A 211 -30.54 13.19 27.05
C ASP A 211 -29.51 13.25 25.92
N THR A 212 -29.70 12.46 24.87
CA THR A 212 -28.75 12.36 23.76
C THR A 212 -28.46 13.70 23.07
N ARG A 213 -29.39 14.66 23.11
CA ARG A 213 -29.19 15.99 22.51
C ARG A 213 -28.06 16.79 23.18
N ASP A 214 -27.73 16.46 24.42
CA ASP A 214 -26.71 17.17 25.21
C ASP A 214 -25.30 16.60 24.96
N ALA A 215 -25.17 15.57 24.11
CA ALA A 215 -23.90 14.95 23.77
C ALA A 215 -23.07 15.84 22.82
N GLU A 216 -21.77 15.93 23.07
CA GLU A 216 -20.83 16.55 22.14
C GLU A 216 -20.11 15.46 21.35
N VAL A 217 -20.12 15.60 20.02
CA VAL A 217 -19.40 14.69 19.11
C VAL A 217 -18.37 15.50 18.33
N THR A 218 -17.10 15.15 18.53
CA THR A 218 -15.95 15.84 17.91
C THR A 218 -15.23 14.89 16.97
N LEU A 219 -14.77 15.41 15.83
CA LEU A 219 -13.95 14.65 14.88
C LEU A 219 -12.49 15.08 14.96
N ALA A 220 -11.62 14.23 15.50
CA ALA A 220 -10.18 14.49 15.50
C ALA A 220 -9.60 14.05 14.16
N GLU A 221 -9.06 14.98 13.36
CA GLU A 221 -8.33 14.64 12.13
C GLU A 221 -6.90 14.20 12.50
N ILE A 222 -6.47 13.08 11.92
CA ILE A 222 -5.17 12.47 12.23
C ILE A 222 -4.25 12.65 11.01
N PRO A 223 -3.14 13.40 11.12
CA PRO A 223 -2.18 13.48 10.03
C PRO A 223 -1.51 12.12 9.81
N PHE A 224 -1.21 11.78 8.56
CA PHE A 224 -0.53 10.54 8.19
C PHE A 224 0.45 10.77 7.04
N VAL A 225 1.44 9.90 6.94
CA VAL A 225 2.48 9.97 5.90
C VAL A 225 1.94 9.37 4.61
N ARG A 226 2.11 10.07 3.49
CA ARG A 226 1.69 9.60 2.17
C ARG A 226 2.88 8.98 1.47
N MET A 227 2.77 7.71 1.13
CA MET A 227 3.83 6.93 0.46
C MET A 227 3.45 6.50 -0.96
N ARG A 228 2.24 6.85 -1.41
CA ARG A 228 1.69 6.43 -2.72
C ARG A 228 2.66 6.68 -3.88
N ASP A 229 3.29 7.86 -3.91
CA ASP A 229 4.19 8.27 -4.99
C ASP A 229 5.52 7.48 -5.01
N GLY A 230 5.85 6.79 -3.91
CA GLY A 230 7.03 5.93 -3.79
C GLY A 230 6.77 4.46 -4.16
N LEU A 231 5.51 4.06 -4.36
CA LEU A 231 5.13 2.70 -4.70
C LEU A 231 5.12 2.46 -6.21
N ASP A 232 5.41 1.23 -6.61
CA ASP A 232 5.34 0.81 -8.01
C ASP A 232 3.90 0.81 -8.53
N GLU A 233 3.68 1.28 -9.75
CA GLU A 233 2.34 1.31 -10.36
C GLU A 233 1.69 -0.08 -10.45
N GLY A 234 2.48 -1.14 -10.60
CA GLY A 234 2.02 -2.52 -10.61
C GLY A 234 1.43 -2.95 -9.27
N LEU A 235 2.00 -2.49 -8.14
CA LEU A 235 1.48 -2.77 -6.79
C LEU A 235 0.24 -1.91 -6.48
N LEU A 236 0.16 -0.71 -7.04
CA LEU A 236 -1.02 0.15 -6.92
C LEU A 236 -2.24 -0.44 -7.66
N ARG A 237 -2.01 -1.14 -8.78
CA ARG A 237 -3.08 -1.67 -9.67
C ARG A 237 -3.40 -3.14 -9.44
N ASN A 238 -2.40 -3.99 -9.26
CA ASN A 238 -2.56 -5.44 -9.18
C ASN A 238 -2.42 -5.85 -7.72
N GLY A 239 -3.55 -5.82 -6.98
CA GLY A 239 -3.62 -6.05 -5.53
C GLY A 239 -2.59 -7.06 -4.99
N ALA A 240 -1.96 -6.71 -3.88
CA ALA A 240 -0.90 -7.46 -3.22
C ALA A 240 -1.23 -7.63 -1.74
N ARG A 241 -0.59 -8.59 -1.08
CA ARG A 241 -0.75 -8.73 0.37
C ARG A 241 -0.18 -7.52 1.10
N PHE A 242 -0.71 -7.23 2.27
CA PHE A 242 -0.25 -6.14 3.11
C PHE A 242 1.26 -6.26 3.41
N SER A 243 1.74 -7.47 3.72
CA SER A 243 3.16 -7.73 3.99
C SER A 243 4.07 -7.43 2.79
N GLU A 244 3.63 -7.75 1.58
CA GLU A 244 4.35 -7.47 0.33
C GLU A 244 4.43 -5.97 0.06
N LEU A 245 3.34 -5.24 0.30
CA LEU A 245 3.28 -3.78 0.16
C LEU A 245 4.18 -3.07 1.16
N VAL A 246 4.22 -3.52 2.41
CA VAL A 246 5.14 -2.99 3.43
C VAL A 246 6.59 -3.23 3.01
N ALA A 247 6.92 -4.44 2.54
CA ALA A 247 8.26 -4.75 2.06
C ALA A 247 8.67 -3.85 0.88
N ALA A 248 7.75 -3.61 -0.07
CA ALA A 248 7.99 -2.71 -1.19
C ALA A 248 8.19 -1.24 -0.75
N ALA A 249 7.34 -0.75 0.16
CA ALA A 249 7.45 0.61 0.70
C ALA A 249 8.79 0.82 1.42
N GLN A 250 9.23 -0.16 2.23
CA GLN A 250 10.53 -0.10 2.90
C GLN A 250 11.70 -0.01 1.92
N GLN A 251 11.66 -0.81 0.84
CA GLN A 251 12.69 -0.74 -0.22
C GLN A 251 12.70 0.60 -0.95
N ALA A 252 11.56 1.27 -1.08
CA ALA A 252 11.49 2.59 -1.69
C ALA A 252 12.15 3.69 -0.82
N VAL A 253 12.22 3.52 0.51
CA VAL A 253 12.83 4.53 1.39
C VAL A 253 14.34 4.34 1.55
N LEU A 254 14.85 3.11 1.41
CA LEU A 254 16.27 2.82 1.58
C LEU A 254 17.12 3.43 0.45
N ASP A 255 18.31 3.92 0.81
CA ASP A 255 19.33 4.33 -0.17
C ASP A 255 19.73 3.11 -1.02
N PRO A 256 19.69 3.22 -2.35
CA PRO A 256 19.99 2.08 -3.19
C PRO A 256 21.48 1.75 -3.10
N THR A 257 21.81 0.51 -2.75
CA THR A 257 23.19 -0.01 -2.79
C THR A 257 23.34 -1.05 -3.89
N LEU A 258 24.51 -1.11 -4.51
CA LEU A 258 24.87 -2.07 -5.55
C LEU A 258 26.27 -2.64 -5.29
N ALA A 259 26.34 -3.90 -4.90
CA ALA A 259 27.58 -4.66 -4.86
C ALA A 259 27.66 -5.63 -6.04
N ILE A 260 28.80 -5.64 -6.74
CA ILE A 260 29.04 -6.51 -7.89
C ILE A 260 30.12 -7.53 -7.55
N ASP A 261 29.78 -8.82 -7.70
CA ASP A 261 30.68 -9.95 -7.55
C ASP A 261 30.95 -10.57 -8.93
N LEU A 262 32.16 -10.32 -9.43
CA LEU A 262 32.60 -10.83 -10.72
C LEU A 262 32.92 -12.32 -10.68
N GLU A 263 33.34 -12.85 -9.53
CA GLU A 263 33.74 -14.25 -9.35
C GLU A 263 32.51 -15.15 -9.29
N CYS A 264 31.55 -14.81 -8.43
CA CYS A 264 30.29 -15.56 -8.30
C CYS A 264 29.21 -15.15 -9.32
N GLN A 265 29.56 -14.31 -10.29
CA GLN A 265 28.69 -13.83 -11.36
C GLN A 265 27.33 -13.30 -10.85
N SER A 266 27.38 -12.49 -9.80
CA SER A 266 26.20 -12.06 -9.07
C SER A 266 26.28 -10.57 -8.72
N ILE A 267 25.12 -9.95 -8.55
CA ILE A 267 24.99 -8.62 -7.96
C ILE A 267 24.12 -8.70 -6.70
N GLU A 268 24.36 -7.81 -5.76
CA GLU A 268 23.47 -7.53 -4.64
C GLU A 268 22.96 -6.09 -4.81
N ALA A 269 21.68 -5.96 -5.12
CA ALA A 269 20.97 -4.69 -5.29
C ALA A 269 20.06 -4.48 -4.07
N GLY A 270 20.48 -3.60 -3.16
CA GLY A 270 19.85 -3.47 -1.85
C GLY A 270 20.00 -4.78 -1.06
N ALA A 271 18.88 -5.39 -0.68
CA ALA A 271 18.88 -6.68 0.02
C ALA A 271 18.79 -7.92 -0.91
N GLN A 272 18.63 -7.72 -2.22
CA GLN A 272 18.33 -8.77 -3.20
C GLN A 272 19.57 -9.21 -3.98
N ARG A 273 19.84 -10.52 -3.99
CA ARG A 273 20.94 -11.12 -4.78
C ARG A 273 20.42 -11.64 -6.12
N VAL A 274 21.05 -11.22 -7.21
CA VAL A 274 20.69 -11.59 -8.58
C VAL A 274 21.90 -12.19 -9.28
N ARG A 275 21.80 -13.45 -9.69
CA ARG A 275 22.82 -14.09 -10.55
C ARG A 275 22.63 -13.63 -11.99
N LEU A 276 23.70 -13.20 -12.64
CA LEU A 276 23.68 -12.72 -14.02
C LEU A 276 24.59 -13.58 -14.90
N PRO A 277 24.17 -13.93 -16.13
CA PRO A 277 25.07 -14.52 -17.11
C PRO A 277 26.29 -13.61 -17.36
N PRO A 278 27.48 -14.16 -17.62
CA PRO A 278 28.73 -13.39 -17.77
C PRO A 278 28.62 -12.20 -18.73
N ARG A 279 27.92 -12.40 -19.86
CA ARG A 279 27.68 -11.36 -20.87
C ARG A 279 26.90 -10.17 -20.32
N LEU A 280 25.85 -10.42 -19.54
CA LEU A 280 25.01 -9.36 -18.97
C LEU A 280 25.70 -8.69 -17.78
N LEU A 281 26.45 -9.46 -16.99
CA LEU A 281 27.27 -8.91 -15.91
C LEU A 281 28.39 -8.02 -16.46
N ALA A 282 29.06 -8.39 -17.55
CA ALA A 282 30.05 -7.56 -18.23
C ALA A 282 29.45 -6.23 -18.70
N PHE A 283 28.27 -6.31 -19.34
CA PHE A 283 27.54 -5.13 -19.79
C PHE A 283 27.19 -4.20 -18.63
N TYR A 284 26.74 -4.76 -17.50
CA TYR A 284 26.39 -3.97 -16.32
C TYR A 284 27.63 -3.40 -15.59
N SER A 285 28.67 -4.22 -15.45
CA SER A 285 29.99 -3.86 -14.88
C SER A 285 30.61 -2.68 -15.62
N LEU A 286 30.46 -2.61 -16.94
CA LEU A 286 30.93 -1.47 -17.74
C LEU A 286 30.36 -0.14 -17.23
N PHE A 287 29.04 -0.05 -17.04
CA PHE A 287 28.42 1.17 -16.54
C PHE A 287 28.71 1.41 -15.05
N ALA A 288 28.80 0.36 -14.24
CA ALA A 288 29.18 0.46 -12.83
C ALA A 288 30.59 1.02 -12.64
N ARG A 289 31.56 0.53 -13.42
CA ARG A 289 32.93 1.04 -13.37
C ARG A 289 33.03 2.46 -13.87
N ARG A 290 32.34 2.79 -14.97
CA ARG A 290 32.26 4.19 -15.44
C ARG A 290 31.67 5.12 -14.39
N ARG A 291 30.69 4.65 -13.60
CA ARG A 291 30.13 5.43 -12.50
C ARG A 291 31.14 5.65 -11.38
N LEU A 292 31.90 4.62 -11.00
CA LEU A 292 32.98 4.74 -10.00
C LEU A 292 34.12 5.66 -10.43
N GLU A 293 34.43 5.65 -11.72
CA GLU A 293 35.45 6.47 -12.37
C GLU A 293 34.92 7.85 -12.79
N GLU A 294 33.65 8.17 -12.49
CA GLU A 294 32.98 9.44 -12.81
C GLU A 294 33.06 9.83 -14.29
N LYS A 295 33.07 8.82 -15.17
CA LYS A 295 33.12 9.01 -16.62
C LYS A 295 31.75 9.42 -17.18
N GLN A 296 31.78 10.20 -18.26
CA GLN A 296 30.56 10.64 -18.94
C GLN A 296 29.69 9.47 -19.43
N PRO A 297 28.36 9.63 -19.49
CA PRO A 297 27.46 8.67 -20.13
C PRO A 297 27.85 8.34 -21.58
N LEU A 298 27.55 7.12 -22.04
CA LEU A 298 27.91 6.65 -23.39
C LEU A 298 26.73 6.69 -24.36
N THR A 299 26.95 7.04 -25.61
CA THR A 299 25.94 6.83 -26.68
C THR A 299 25.96 5.39 -27.14
N ALA A 300 24.80 4.79 -27.40
CA ALA A 300 24.73 3.44 -27.98
C ALA A 300 25.39 3.41 -29.38
N PRO A 301 25.95 2.25 -29.80
CA PRO A 301 26.39 2.07 -31.17
C PRO A 301 25.21 2.15 -32.15
N ASP A 302 25.49 2.58 -33.37
CA ASP A 302 24.48 2.66 -34.42
C ASP A 302 24.01 1.27 -34.86
N LYS A 303 22.75 1.20 -35.31
CA LYS A 303 22.16 -0.07 -35.76
C LYS A 303 22.88 -0.58 -37.01
N ASN A 304 23.27 -1.85 -37.00
CA ASN A 304 24.02 -2.49 -38.10
C ASN A 304 25.37 -1.84 -38.44
N VAL A 305 25.91 -0.99 -37.56
CA VAL A 305 27.23 -0.38 -37.72
C VAL A 305 28.13 -0.92 -36.60
N PRO A 306 29.07 -1.82 -36.91
CA PRO A 306 29.99 -2.33 -35.91
C PRO A 306 30.87 -1.21 -35.35
N ASP A 307 30.89 -1.07 -34.01
CA ASP A 307 31.76 -0.13 -33.30
C ASP A 307 32.87 -0.90 -32.55
N PRO A 308 34.13 -0.83 -33.03
CA PRO A 308 35.26 -1.48 -32.38
C PRO A 308 35.55 -0.96 -30.97
N ALA A 309 35.34 0.33 -30.71
CA ALA A 309 35.58 0.92 -29.40
C ALA A 309 34.55 0.45 -28.37
N TRP A 310 33.30 0.23 -28.79
CA TRP A 310 32.29 -0.41 -27.96
C TRP A 310 32.61 -1.88 -27.66
N ALA A 311 33.05 -2.64 -28.67
CA ALA A 311 33.49 -4.02 -28.47
C ALA A 311 34.64 -4.10 -27.47
N GLU A 312 35.67 -3.27 -27.62
CA GLU A 312 36.83 -3.24 -26.72
C GLU A 312 36.41 -2.96 -25.27
N ARG A 313 35.59 -1.94 -25.03
CA ARG A 313 35.07 -1.60 -23.69
C ARG A 313 34.35 -2.78 -23.05
N PHE A 314 33.47 -3.44 -23.82
CA PHE A 314 32.70 -4.58 -23.33
C PHE A 314 33.59 -5.80 -23.05
N LEU A 315 34.48 -6.16 -23.98
CA LEU A 315 35.37 -7.30 -23.86
C LEU A 315 36.33 -7.15 -22.67
N ASN A 316 36.77 -5.92 -22.37
CA ASN A 316 37.59 -5.65 -21.19
C ASN A 316 36.88 -6.01 -19.87
N GLU A 317 35.57 -5.78 -19.75
CA GLU A 317 34.79 -6.23 -18.58
C GLU A 317 34.52 -7.74 -18.64
N TYR A 318 34.23 -8.29 -19.81
CA TYR A 318 33.95 -9.71 -19.98
C TYR A 318 35.14 -10.60 -19.58
N ARG A 319 36.36 -10.21 -19.97
CA ARG A 319 37.61 -10.90 -19.60
C ARG A 319 37.84 -10.91 -18.08
N ARG A 320 37.45 -9.86 -17.36
CA ARG A 320 37.56 -9.78 -15.89
C ARG A 320 36.64 -10.77 -15.17
N ILE A 321 35.55 -11.18 -15.79
CA ILE A 321 34.57 -12.11 -15.21
C ILE A 321 34.93 -13.57 -15.49
N ARG A 322 35.40 -13.88 -16.70
CA ARG A 322 35.66 -15.26 -17.13
C ARG A 322 37.04 -15.81 -16.72
N GLY A 323 37.89 -15.01 -16.08
CA GLY A 323 39.06 -15.52 -15.37
C GLY A 323 39.99 -16.43 -16.19
N GLY A 324 40.41 -16.00 -17.39
CA GLY A 324 41.52 -16.63 -18.13
C GLY A 324 41.29 -18.05 -18.68
N GLU A 325 40.16 -18.71 -18.45
CA GLU A 325 39.82 -19.97 -19.12
C GLU A 325 39.49 -19.71 -20.60
N LEU A 326 40.41 -20.11 -21.48
CA LEU A 326 40.49 -19.73 -22.88
C LEU A 326 39.26 -20.14 -23.72
N ASP A 327 38.68 -21.33 -23.50
CA ASP A 327 37.72 -21.93 -24.44
C ASP A 327 36.36 -21.21 -24.54
N ASP A 328 35.86 -20.59 -23.46
CA ASP A 328 34.57 -19.87 -23.46
C ASP A 328 34.72 -18.35 -23.78
N ILE A 329 35.95 -17.85 -23.76
CA ILE A 329 36.27 -16.46 -24.12
C ILE A 329 36.20 -16.30 -25.65
N GLU A 330 36.68 -17.31 -26.40
CA GLU A 330 36.80 -17.24 -27.85
C GLU A 330 35.50 -16.97 -28.59
N ARG A 331 34.37 -17.53 -28.15
CA ARG A 331 33.08 -17.38 -28.87
C ARG A 331 32.58 -15.94 -28.84
N THR A 332 32.63 -15.29 -27.68
CA THR A 332 32.16 -13.91 -27.52
C THR A 332 33.15 -12.94 -28.16
N GLU A 333 34.46 -13.20 -28.05
CA GLU A 333 35.49 -12.41 -28.73
C GLU A 333 35.38 -12.50 -30.26
N ARG A 334 35.16 -13.70 -30.81
CA ARG A 334 34.93 -13.88 -32.25
C ARG A 334 33.66 -13.17 -32.71
N ALA A 335 32.58 -13.23 -31.94
CA ALA A 335 31.32 -12.56 -32.28
C ALA A 335 31.45 -11.03 -32.32
N LEU A 336 32.36 -10.46 -31.54
CA LEU A 336 32.60 -9.02 -31.45
C LEU A 336 33.89 -8.57 -32.17
N ALA A 337 34.54 -9.45 -32.93
CA ALA A 337 35.82 -9.17 -33.60
C ALA A 337 35.74 -7.97 -34.55
N ASN A 338 34.59 -7.76 -35.18
CA ASN A 338 34.35 -6.65 -36.10
C ASN A 338 33.79 -5.40 -35.40
N GLY A 339 33.54 -5.44 -34.09
CA GLY A 339 32.86 -4.39 -33.33
C GLY A 339 31.51 -4.82 -32.77
N MET A 340 30.94 -3.98 -31.90
CA MET A 340 29.60 -4.16 -31.34
C MET A 340 28.63 -3.23 -32.05
N ASP A 341 27.51 -3.76 -32.54
CA ASP A 341 26.45 -2.95 -33.17
C ASP A 341 25.29 -2.63 -32.19
N GLY A 342 24.37 -1.78 -32.66
CA GLY A 342 23.18 -1.38 -31.90
C GLY A 342 22.23 -2.52 -31.53
N ASP A 343 22.20 -3.62 -32.29
CA ASP A 343 21.33 -4.76 -32.03
C ASP A 343 21.87 -5.61 -30.88
N TYR A 344 23.17 -5.87 -30.85
CA TYR A 344 23.84 -6.54 -29.73
C TYR A 344 23.71 -5.73 -28.43
N PHE A 345 23.93 -4.41 -28.50
CA PHE A 345 23.73 -3.50 -27.36
C PHE A 345 22.30 -3.60 -26.83
N SER A 346 21.32 -3.48 -27.73
CA SER A 346 19.89 -3.50 -27.38
C SER A 346 19.44 -4.84 -26.81
N GLU A 347 19.97 -5.96 -27.32
CA GLU A 347 19.72 -7.30 -26.79
C GLU A 347 20.24 -7.44 -25.36
N CYS A 348 21.49 -7.00 -25.10
CA CYS A 348 22.08 -7.04 -23.75
C CYS A 348 21.30 -6.16 -22.77
N LYS A 349 20.99 -4.91 -23.15
CA LYS A 349 20.20 -3.99 -22.32
C LYS A 349 18.83 -4.59 -21.99
N SER A 350 18.10 -5.07 -23.00
CA SER A 350 16.74 -5.58 -22.82
C SER A 350 16.70 -6.84 -21.95
N LYS A 351 17.64 -7.78 -22.15
CA LYS A 351 17.74 -9.00 -21.33
C LYS A 351 18.12 -8.68 -19.88
N LEU A 352 19.07 -7.76 -19.67
CA LEU A 352 19.43 -7.30 -18.33
C LEU A 352 18.25 -6.63 -17.63
N HIS A 353 17.60 -5.67 -18.28
CA HIS A 353 16.44 -4.94 -17.72
C HIS A 353 15.33 -5.92 -17.33
N ARG A 354 15.02 -6.91 -18.17
CA ARG A 354 14.02 -7.95 -17.86
C ARG A 354 14.38 -8.74 -16.60
N ILE A 355 15.63 -9.19 -16.46
CA ILE A 355 16.07 -9.94 -15.26
C ILE A 355 15.95 -9.06 -14.01
N LEU A 356 16.40 -7.81 -14.08
CA LEU A 356 16.32 -6.88 -12.94
C LEU A 356 14.87 -6.56 -12.55
N GLN A 357 14.00 -6.30 -13.53
CA GLN A 357 12.58 -6.07 -13.30
C GLN A 357 11.89 -7.28 -12.67
N GLN A 358 12.18 -8.49 -13.18
CA GLN A 358 11.60 -9.72 -12.64
C GLN A 358 12.08 -10.01 -11.20
N LYS A 359 13.35 -9.72 -10.88
CA LYS A 359 13.94 -10.06 -9.57
C LYS A 359 13.81 -8.98 -8.52
N LEU A 360 13.74 -7.71 -8.91
CA LEU A 360 13.71 -6.57 -7.98
C LEU A 360 12.35 -5.88 -7.93
N GLY A 361 11.40 -6.23 -8.81
CA GLY A 361 10.09 -5.59 -8.89
C GLY A 361 10.22 -4.07 -9.06
N GLY A 362 9.45 -3.31 -8.27
CA GLY A 362 9.47 -1.85 -8.33
C GLY A 362 10.81 -1.19 -8.00
N ALA A 363 11.66 -1.85 -7.21
CA ALA A 363 12.99 -1.34 -6.90
C ALA A 363 13.91 -1.33 -8.12
N ALA A 364 13.61 -2.13 -9.17
CA ALA A 364 14.45 -2.28 -10.35
C ALA A 364 14.80 -0.95 -11.02
N LYS A 365 13.87 0.02 -11.03
CA LYS A 365 14.03 1.33 -11.68
C LYS A 365 15.35 2.04 -11.28
N ARG A 366 15.77 1.91 -10.01
CA ARG A 366 17.00 2.52 -9.48
C ARG A 366 18.28 1.85 -9.99
N TYR A 367 18.17 0.60 -10.45
CA TYR A 367 19.27 -0.25 -10.89
C TYR A 367 19.32 -0.42 -12.42
N LEU A 368 18.38 0.18 -13.17
CA LEU A 368 18.40 0.13 -14.62
C LEU A 368 19.49 1.05 -15.18
N ILE A 369 20.03 0.66 -16.33
CA ILE A 369 20.82 1.56 -17.17
C ILE A 369 19.88 2.61 -17.76
N ASP A 370 19.99 3.83 -17.23
CA ASP A 370 19.28 5.04 -17.63
C ASP A 370 19.73 5.45 -19.03
N ASP A 371 18.84 6.04 -19.83
CA ASP A 371 19.13 6.49 -21.20
C ASP A 371 19.18 8.02 -21.37
N GLY A 372 19.06 8.76 -20.25
CA GLY A 372 19.12 10.22 -20.18
C GLY A 372 17.84 10.92 -20.62
N GLY A 373 16.81 10.19 -21.10
CA GLY A 373 15.52 10.74 -21.51
C GLY A 373 15.51 11.59 -22.80
N GLU A 374 16.61 12.28 -23.11
CA GLU A 374 16.75 13.16 -24.28
C GLU A 374 17.55 12.52 -25.43
N ARG A 375 17.29 12.97 -26.65
CA ARG A 375 18.05 12.54 -27.84
C ARG A 375 19.24 13.49 -28.09
N PRO A 376 20.44 12.97 -28.41
CA PRO A 376 20.80 11.55 -28.52
C PRO A 376 20.89 10.88 -27.13
N ARG A 377 20.33 9.67 -27.02
CA ARG A 377 20.29 8.91 -25.76
C ARG A 377 21.70 8.65 -25.24
N ARG A 378 21.92 8.89 -23.94
CA ARG A 378 23.19 8.66 -23.29
C ARG A 378 23.00 7.77 -22.06
N TYR A 379 23.70 6.66 -22.06
CA TYR A 379 23.48 5.58 -21.12
C TYR A 379 24.46 5.63 -19.93
N SER A 380 23.93 5.49 -18.73
CA SER A 380 24.68 5.47 -17.47
C SER A 380 23.92 4.75 -16.35
N LEU A 381 24.59 4.48 -15.23
CA LEU A 381 23.90 4.14 -13.98
C LEU A 381 23.64 5.40 -13.18
N SER A 382 22.39 5.60 -12.79
CA SER A 382 21.92 6.77 -12.02
C SER A 382 22.22 6.66 -10.52
N LEU A 383 22.69 5.50 -10.05
CA LEU A 383 23.09 5.28 -8.65
C LEU A 383 24.18 6.27 -8.21
N PRO A 384 24.19 6.74 -6.96
CA PRO A 384 25.33 7.46 -6.37
C PRO A 384 26.65 6.67 -6.49
N ARG A 385 27.80 7.36 -6.49
CA ARG A 385 29.11 6.69 -6.63
C ARG A 385 29.41 5.78 -5.43
N ASP A 386 29.14 6.28 -4.24
CA ASP A 386 29.28 5.59 -2.95
C ASP A 386 28.31 4.42 -2.75
N ALA A 387 27.20 4.41 -3.51
CA ALA A 387 26.28 3.28 -3.58
C ALA A 387 26.83 2.07 -4.35
N VAL A 388 27.89 2.22 -5.16
CA VAL A 388 28.40 1.15 -6.03
C VAL A 388 29.71 0.61 -5.46
N CYS A 389 29.87 -0.71 -5.39
CA CYS A 389 31.15 -1.32 -5.06
C CYS A 389 31.36 -2.68 -5.74
N TYR A 390 32.63 -3.10 -5.82
CA TYR A 390 33.00 -4.46 -6.20
C TYR A 390 33.47 -5.19 -4.95
N ARG A 391 32.86 -6.34 -4.64
CA ARG A 391 33.24 -7.18 -3.50
C ARG A 391 32.76 -8.60 -3.72
N LYS A 392 33.44 -9.57 -3.08
CA LYS A 392 32.94 -10.93 -2.98
C LYS A 392 31.71 -10.95 -2.08
N LEU A 393 30.59 -11.47 -2.58
CA LEU A 393 29.37 -11.62 -1.82
C LEU A 393 29.47 -12.91 -1.01
N ALA A 394 29.56 -12.80 0.31
CA ALA A 394 29.56 -13.96 1.19
C ALA A 394 28.36 -14.86 0.89
N ASP A 395 28.55 -16.18 0.98
CA ASP A 395 27.42 -17.10 0.94
C ASP A 395 26.55 -16.81 2.17
N ARG A 396 25.33 -16.30 1.94
CA ARG A 396 24.33 -16.32 3.00
C ARG A 396 24.00 -17.79 3.24
N PRO A 397 24.02 -18.29 4.48
CA PRO A 397 23.35 -19.56 4.75
C PRO A 397 21.92 -19.41 4.25
N GLY A 398 21.46 -20.37 3.45
CA GLY A 398 20.05 -20.44 3.07
C GLY A 398 19.17 -20.42 4.33
N PRO A 399 17.88 -20.06 4.22
CA PRO A 399 16.95 -20.36 5.31
C PRO A 399 17.14 -21.85 5.63
N ALA A 400 17.43 -22.16 6.88
CA ALA A 400 17.58 -23.53 7.32
C ALA A 400 16.30 -24.27 6.91
N ASP A 401 16.43 -25.21 5.97
CA ASP A 401 15.41 -26.24 5.79
C ASP A 401 15.20 -26.84 7.18
N GLY A 402 13.99 -26.65 7.71
CA GLY A 402 13.54 -27.34 8.90
C GLY A 402 13.60 -28.83 8.59
N GLY A 403 14.70 -29.46 9.00
CA GLY A 403 14.84 -30.91 9.00
C GLY A 403 13.77 -31.46 9.92
N ASP A 404 12.68 -31.91 9.33
CA ASP A 404 11.69 -32.77 9.95
C ASP A 404 12.37 -34.13 10.15
N ASN A 405 13.03 -34.29 11.30
CA ASN A 405 13.50 -35.57 11.78
C ASN A 405 12.35 -36.21 12.54
N THR A 406 11.36 -36.73 11.82
CA THR A 406 10.40 -37.68 12.38
C THR A 406 11.02 -39.07 12.33
N ASP A 407 11.47 -39.50 13.50
CA ASP A 407 11.73 -40.89 13.84
C ASP A 407 10.55 -41.77 13.40
N ILE A 408 10.81 -42.72 12.50
CA ILE A 408 9.89 -43.81 12.20
C ILE A 408 10.17 -44.89 13.25
N GLU A 409 9.29 -44.97 14.25
CA GLU A 409 9.19 -46.12 15.14
C GLU A 409 8.83 -47.38 14.34
N GLU A 410 9.67 -48.40 14.48
CA GLU A 410 9.38 -49.78 14.10
C GLU A 410 8.15 -50.28 14.87
N ASN A 411 7.04 -50.54 14.15
CA ASN A 411 6.02 -51.47 14.62
C ASN A 411 6.15 -52.76 13.80
N GLY A 412 6.93 -53.69 14.35
CA GLY A 412 6.88 -55.10 13.98
C GLY A 412 5.65 -55.75 14.61
N GLY A 413 4.81 -56.34 13.77
CA GLY A 413 3.62 -57.06 14.19
C GLY A 413 3.00 -57.79 13.01
N ASP A 414 3.74 -58.77 12.46
CA ASP A 414 3.15 -59.76 11.57
C ASP A 414 2.68 -60.96 12.40
N ASP A 415 1.36 -61.15 12.36
CA ASP A 415 0.61 -62.34 12.75
C ASP A 415 1.10 -63.57 11.97
N GLU A 416 1.68 -64.54 12.67
CA GLU A 416 1.70 -65.93 12.22
C GLU A 416 0.82 -66.77 13.15
N ALA A 417 -0.25 -67.30 12.58
CA ALA A 417 -0.93 -68.52 13.01
C ALA A 417 -0.95 -69.47 11.80
N PRO A 418 -1.22 -70.79 11.93
CA PRO A 418 -1.33 -71.63 13.13
C PRO A 418 -0.52 -72.94 13.03
N THR A 419 -0.12 -73.55 14.15
CA THR A 419 -0.39 -74.98 14.48
C THR A 419 -0.06 -75.29 15.92
#